data_AF-A0A950GD77-F1
#
_entry.id   AF-A0A950GD77-F1
#
_cell.length_a   1.000
_cell.length_b   1.000
_cell.length_c   1.000
_cell.angle_alpha   90.00
_cell.angle_beta   90.00
_cell.angle_gamma   90.00
#
_symmetry.space_group_name_H-M   'P 1'
#
loop_
_entity.id
_entity.type
_entity.pdbx_description
1 polymer ?
#
loop_
_entity_poly.entity_id
_entity_poly.type
_entity_poly.pdbx_seq_one_letter_code
_entity_poly.pdbx_strand_id
1 'polypeptide(L)'
;MPTECSPSLFEFARVEGRAVVASFDGGRITSDAGALLLGAADRVVGLTRRLAACFTDARDPALVEHAVETLVMQRVVGIALGYEDLVDHDELRHDPMLATLAGKLSARRRDCAPLAGKSTLNRLELSRPEPTRYAKLAADTAAIEALFVDLFLDAHRTAPEQITLDLDATDDPLHGHQEGRFFHGYYDCHCYLPLYVFCGRHLLAAKLRRSNIDASAG
;
A
#
# COMPACT_ATOMS: atom_id res chain seq x y z
N MET A 1 41.30 -18.23 -8.95
CA MET A 1 40.16 -19.16 -8.77
C MET A 1 38.94 -18.32 -8.44
N PRO A 2 37.97 -18.16 -9.35
CA PRO A 2 36.70 -17.55 -8.98
C PRO A 2 35.93 -18.57 -8.15
N THR A 3 35.58 -18.22 -6.93
CA THR A 3 34.67 -19.02 -6.10
C THR A 3 33.28 -18.96 -6.73
N GLU A 4 32.93 -19.96 -7.53
CA GLU A 4 31.56 -20.26 -7.94
C GLU A 4 30.76 -20.79 -6.73
N CYS A 5 30.49 -19.91 -5.76
CA CYS A 5 29.54 -20.18 -4.68
C CYS A 5 28.37 -19.20 -4.80
N SER A 6 27.72 -19.17 -5.96
CA SER A 6 26.40 -18.59 -6.08
C SER A 6 25.40 -19.69 -5.69
N PRO A 7 24.61 -19.52 -4.61
CA PRO A 7 23.54 -20.47 -4.30
C PRO A 7 22.63 -20.59 -5.52
N SER A 8 22.37 -21.82 -5.99
CA SER A 8 21.48 -22.03 -7.14
C SER A 8 20.01 -21.80 -6.78
N LEU A 9 19.68 -21.84 -5.49
CA LEU A 9 18.34 -21.67 -4.94
C LEU A 9 18.37 -20.83 -3.65
N PHE A 10 17.44 -19.89 -3.54
CA PHE A 10 17.13 -19.18 -2.30
C PHE A 10 15.71 -19.54 -1.86
N GLU A 11 15.57 -20.10 -0.66
CA GLU A 11 14.27 -20.48 -0.11
C GLU A 11 13.62 -19.30 0.64
N PHE A 12 12.33 -19.10 0.40
CA PHE A 12 11.51 -18.13 1.10
C PHE A 12 10.38 -18.83 1.87
N ALA A 13 9.64 -18.05 2.68
CA ALA A 13 8.50 -18.56 3.41
C ALA A 13 7.52 -19.29 2.48
N ARG A 14 7.03 -20.46 2.92
CA ARG A 14 6.06 -21.25 2.16
C ARG A 14 4.74 -20.50 2.02
N VAL A 15 4.09 -20.66 0.88
CA VAL A 15 2.77 -20.09 0.60
C VAL A 15 1.82 -21.19 0.12
N GLU A 16 0.63 -21.29 0.73
CA GLU A 16 -0.32 -22.38 0.47
C GLU A 16 0.32 -23.79 0.54
N GLY A 17 1.30 -23.98 1.44
CA GLY A 17 2.04 -25.25 1.58
C GLY A 17 3.06 -25.52 0.47
N ARG A 18 3.21 -24.62 -0.51
CA ARG A 18 4.20 -24.71 -1.61
C ARG A 18 5.49 -23.98 -1.22
N ALA A 19 6.63 -24.54 -1.60
CA ALA A 19 7.92 -23.87 -1.47
C ALA A 19 8.00 -22.70 -2.47
N VAL A 20 8.53 -21.58 -2.02
CA VAL A 20 8.85 -20.42 -2.86
C VAL A 20 10.36 -20.38 -3.01
N VAL A 21 10.83 -20.53 -4.24
CA VAL A 21 12.27 -20.69 -4.52
C VAL A 21 12.65 -19.78 -5.68
N ALA A 22 13.73 -19.01 -5.51
CA ALA A 22 14.35 -18.31 -6.63
C ALA A 22 15.27 -19.27 -7.39
N SER A 23 15.02 -19.50 -8.68
CA SER A 23 15.86 -20.30 -9.59
C SER A 23 16.38 -19.44 -10.74
N PHE A 24 17.50 -19.86 -11.34
CA PHE A 24 18.13 -19.20 -12.49
C PHE A 24 17.99 -20.01 -13.79
N ASP A 25 16.99 -20.89 -13.85
CA ASP A 25 16.72 -21.81 -14.98
C ASP A 25 15.78 -21.23 -16.05
N GLY A 26 15.34 -19.98 -15.87
CA GLY A 26 14.51 -19.26 -16.85
C GLY A 26 13.02 -19.66 -16.83
N GLY A 27 12.54 -20.28 -15.73
CA GLY A 27 11.13 -20.65 -15.54
C GLY A 27 10.16 -19.46 -15.52
N ARG A 28 9.42 -19.27 -14.42
CA ARG A 28 8.54 -18.11 -14.29
C ARG A 28 9.34 -16.89 -13.86
N ILE A 29 9.54 -15.94 -14.78
CA ILE A 29 10.41 -14.76 -14.58
C ILE A 29 9.56 -13.59 -14.08
N THR A 30 10.14 -12.78 -13.20
CA THR A 30 9.57 -11.53 -12.66
C THR A 30 10.67 -10.49 -12.51
N SER A 31 10.34 -9.23 -12.80
CA SER A 31 11.20 -8.06 -12.50
C SER A 31 11.07 -7.60 -11.04
N ASP A 32 10.06 -8.08 -10.32
CA ASP A 32 9.65 -7.56 -9.01
C ASP A 32 10.09 -8.46 -7.84
N ALA A 33 11.15 -9.26 -8.03
CA ALA A 33 11.65 -10.16 -7.00
C ALA A 33 12.04 -9.42 -5.69
N GLY A 34 12.43 -8.14 -5.81
CA GLY A 34 12.70 -7.26 -4.66
C GLY A 34 11.51 -7.08 -3.71
N ALA A 35 10.28 -7.30 -4.19
CA ALA A 35 9.06 -7.21 -3.38
C ALA A 35 9.04 -8.23 -2.22
N LEU A 36 9.84 -9.30 -2.29
CA LEU A 36 10.01 -10.23 -1.16
C LEU A 36 10.59 -9.57 0.09
N LEU A 37 11.43 -8.55 -0.09
CA LEU A 37 11.97 -7.75 1.01
C LEU A 37 10.87 -6.89 1.65
N LEU A 38 9.99 -6.31 0.82
CA LEU A 38 8.81 -5.58 1.30
C LEU A 38 7.89 -6.51 2.09
N GLY A 39 7.63 -7.72 1.59
CA GLY A 39 6.87 -8.74 2.30
C GLY A 39 7.52 -9.18 3.62
N ALA A 40 8.85 -9.26 3.68
CA ALA A 40 9.57 -9.58 4.91
C ALA A 40 9.46 -8.45 5.94
N ALA A 41 9.60 -7.20 5.50
CA ALA A 41 9.40 -6.03 6.36
C ALA A 41 7.95 -5.96 6.88
N ASP A 42 6.96 -6.16 6.00
CA ASP A 42 5.55 -6.16 6.37
C ASP A 42 5.21 -7.26 7.38
N ARG A 43 5.81 -8.46 7.29
CA ARG A 43 5.63 -9.50 8.32
C ARG A 43 6.15 -9.10 9.70
N VAL A 44 7.19 -8.26 9.77
CA VAL A 44 7.74 -7.78 11.04
C VAL A 44 6.90 -6.64 11.60
N VAL A 45 6.53 -5.68 10.75
CA VAL A 45 5.80 -4.46 11.17
C VAL A 45 4.29 -4.71 11.29
N GLY A 46 3.76 -5.64 10.51
CA GLY A 46 2.34 -5.91 10.34
C GLY A 46 1.58 -4.75 9.68
N LEU A 47 2.24 -3.96 8.83
CA LEU A 47 1.70 -2.70 8.31
C LEU A 47 0.39 -2.92 7.54
N THR A 48 0.38 -3.86 6.60
CA THR A 48 -0.78 -4.11 5.72
C THR A 48 -1.98 -4.64 6.52
N ARG A 49 -1.74 -5.56 7.46
CA ARG A 49 -2.75 -6.09 8.39
C ARG A 49 -3.34 -4.99 9.27
N ARG A 50 -2.49 -4.14 9.85
CA ARG A 50 -2.91 -3.03 10.74
C ARG A 50 -3.69 -1.99 9.95
N LEU A 51 -3.23 -1.62 8.77
CA LEU A 51 -3.94 -0.70 7.89
C LEU A 51 -5.28 -1.28 7.44
N ALA A 52 -5.34 -2.57 7.11
CA ALA A 52 -6.59 -3.24 6.77
C ALA A 52 -7.59 -3.29 7.93
N ALA A 53 -7.10 -3.33 9.18
CA ALA A 53 -7.96 -3.26 10.37
C ALA A 53 -8.62 -1.88 10.55
N CYS A 54 -8.12 -0.84 9.89
CA CYS A 54 -8.77 0.48 9.84
C CYS A 54 -9.98 0.51 8.88
N PHE A 55 -10.33 -0.60 8.23
CA PHE A 55 -11.48 -0.68 7.33
C PHE A 55 -12.60 -1.50 7.95
N THR A 56 -13.83 -1.00 7.78
CA THR A 56 -15.05 -1.79 7.96
C THR A 56 -15.44 -2.43 6.64
N ASP A 57 -15.49 -3.76 6.61
CA ASP A 57 -15.92 -4.54 5.45
C ASP A 57 -17.40 -4.97 5.59
N ALA A 58 -18.29 -4.25 4.93
CA ALA A 58 -19.73 -4.53 4.89
C ALA A 58 -20.13 -5.39 3.68
N ARG A 59 -19.18 -5.97 2.95
CA ARG A 59 -19.47 -6.93 1.87
C ARG A 59 -20.01 -8.24 2.46
N ASP A 60 -20.80 -8.97 1.68
CA ASP A 60 -21.22 -10.32 2.07
C ASP A 60 -19.98 -11.25 2.14
N PRO A 61 -19.62 -11.79 3.31
CA PRO A 61 -18.42 -12.62 3.48
C PRO A 61 -18.37 -13.84 2.55
N ALA A 62 -19.53 -14.42 2.18
CA ALA A 62 -19.59 -15.56 1.27
C ALA A 62 -19.12 -15.19 -0.15
N LEU A 63 -19.30 -13.92 -0.54
CA LEU A 63 -18.98 -13.41 -1.87
C LEU A 63 -17.59 -12.74 -1.93
N VAL A 64 -16.91 -12.58 -0.80
CA VAL A 64 -15.57 -11.98 -0.73
C VAL A 64 -14.52 -12.96 -1.27
N GLU A 65 -13.85 -12.57 -2.36
CA GLU A 65 -12.73 -13.30 -2.94
C GLU A 65 -11.37 -12.81 -2.40
N HIS A 66 -11.25 -11.50 -2.16
CA HIS A 66 -10.03 -10.87 -1.65
C HIS A 66 -10.40 -10.11 -0.38
N ALA A 67 -9.81 -10.55 0.74
CA ALA A 67 -9.91 -9.86 2.02
C ALA A 67 -9.33 -8.45 1.91
N VAL A 68 -9.74 -7.53 2.79
CA VAL A 68 -9.23 -6.16 2.79
C VAL A 68 -7.71 -6.15 2.94
N GLU A 69 -7.15 -6.99 3.79
CA GLU A 69 -5.70 -7.17 3.95
C GLU A 69 -5.00 -7.48 2.62
N THR A 70 -5.55 -8.40 1.82
CA THR A 70 -5.01 -8.70 0.49
C THR A 70 -5.07 -7.49 -0.44
N LEU A 71 -6.16 -6.72 -0.41
CA LEU A 71 -6.34 -5.53 -1.25
C LEU A 71 -5.36 -4.42 -0.85
N VAL A 72 -5.22 -4.18 0.45
CA VAL A 72 -4.31 -3.19 1.04
C VAL A 72 -2.86 -3.56 0.74
N MET A 73 -2.46 -4.81 0.99
CA MET A 73 -1.12 -5.31 0.67
C MET A 73 -0.82 -5.12 -0.82
N GLN A 74 -1.75 -5.51 -1.69
CA GLN A 74 -1.54 -5.41 -3.14
C GLN A 74 -1.34 -3.95 -3.59
N ARG A 75 -2.05 -2.99 -3.00
CA ARG A 75 -1.85 -1.56 -3.34
C ARG A 75 -0.60 -0.97 -2.74
N VAL A 76 -0.32 -1.23 -1.47
CA VAL A 76 0.89 -0.70 -0.82
C VAL A 76 2.14 -1.20 -1.55
N VAL A 77 2.20 -2.49 -1.88
CA VAL A 77 3.34 -3.06 -2.61
C VAL A 77 3.35 -2.60 -4.07
N GLY A 78 2.19 -2.52 -4.74
CA GLY A 78 2.11 -2.01 -6.11
C GLY A 78 2.70 -0.60 -6.23
N ILE A 79 2.27 0.32 -5.37
CA ILE A 79 2.81 1.69 -5.31
C ILE A 79 4.31 1.68 -5.01
N ALA A 80 4.77 0.87 -4.05
CA ALA A 80 6.20 0.77 -3.73
C ALA A 80 7.07 0.25 -4.89
N LEU A 81 6.48 -0.50 -5.81
CA LEU A 81 7.13 -0.98 -7.04
C LEU A 81 6.98 0.00 -8.23
N GLY A 82 6.27 1.11 -8.06
CA GLY A 82 6.01 2.11 -9.10
C GLY A 82 4.75 1.86 -9.93
N TYR A 83 3.90 0.91 -9.53
CA TYR A 83 2.60 0.63 -10.15
C TYR A 83 1.48 1.42 -9.47
N GLU A 84 1.54 2.74 -9.66
CA GLU A 84 0.61 3.69 -9.06
C GLU A 84 -0.77 3.60 -9.72
N ASP A 85 -0.82 3.32 -11.02
CA ASP A 85 -2.05 3.29 -11.79
C ASP A 85 -2.85 2.01 -11.52
N LEU A 86 -4.12 2.17 -11.16
CA LEU A 86 -4.99 1.03 -10.92
C LEU A 86 -5.14 0.10 -12.14
N VAL A 87 -4.94 0.61 -13.37
CA VAL A 87 -5.04 -0.21 -14.58
C VAL A 87 -3.94 -1.27 -14.68
N ASP A 88 -2.76 -1.03 -14.09
CA ASP A 88 -1.66 -2.01 -14.04
C ASP A 88 -2.11 -3.30 -13.35
N HIS A 89 -3.05 -3.18 -12.42
CA HIS A 89 -3.62 -4.31 -11.70
C HIS A 89 -4.50 -5.24 -12.53
N ASP A 90 -4.85 -4.88 -13.77
CA ASP A 90 -5.45 -5.85 -14.70
C ASP A 90 -4.43 -6.91 -15.15
N GLU A 91 -3.13 -6.58 -15.19
CA GLU A 91 -2.04 -7.51 -15.44
C GLU A 91 -1.48 -8.08 -14.12
N LEU A 92 -1.15 -7.20 -13.16
CA LEU A 92 -0.54 -7.60 -11.88
C LEU A 92 -1.42 -8.54 -11.05
N ARG A 93 -2.73 -8.63 -11.33
CA ARG A 93 -3.60 -9.60 -10.67
C ARG A 93 -3.18 -11.07 -10.94
N HIS A 94 -2.36 -11.30 -11.96
CA HIS A 94 -1.81 -12.60 -12.34
C HIS A 94 -0.33 -12.76 -11.95
N ASP A 95 0.27 -11.74 -11.34
CA ASP A 95 1.68 -11.75 -11.00
C ASP A 95 1.96 -12.76 -9.85
N PRO A 96 2.89 -13.70 -10.04
CA PRO A 96 3.21 -14.72 -9.04
C PRO A 96 3.90 -14.14 -7.80
N MET A 97 4.63 -13.03 -7.91
CA MET A 97 5.32 -12.40 -6.78
C MET A 97 4.32 -11.76 -5.82
N LEU A 98 3.43 -10.92 -6.34
CA LEU A 98 2.37 -10.31 -5.56
C LEU A 98 1.41 -11.37 -4.99
N ALA A 99 1.14 -12.45 -5.74
CA ALA A 99 0.32 -13.56 -5.25
C ALA A 99 1.00 -14.29 -4.08
N THR A 100 2.32 -14.44 -4.15
CA THR A 100 3.15 -14.98 -3.07
C THR A 100 3.07 -14.07 -1.84
N LEU A 101 3.20 -12.75 -2.01
CA LEU A 101 3.09 -11.78 -0.92
C LEU A 101 1.70 -11.75 -0.28
N ALA A 102 0.65 -11.93 -1.08
CA ALA A 102 -0.73 -12.09 -0.61
C ALA A 102 -0.98 -13.38 0.16
N GLY A 103 -0.03 -14.31 0.18
CA GLY A 103 -0.25 -15.64 0.72
C GLY A 103 -1.27 -16.46 -0.07
N LYS A 104 -1.59 -16.06 -1.31
CA LYS A 104 -2.70 -16.57 -2.11
C LYS A 104 -2.26 -16.79 -3.55
N LEU A 105 -1.93 -18.04 -3.89
CA LEU A 105 -1.42 -18.41 -5.22
C LEU A 105 -2.54 -18.78 -6.20
N SER A 106 -3.75 -18.99 -5.69
CA SER A 106 -4.91 -19.35 -6.50
C SER A 106 -6.16 -18.62 -6.05
N ALA A 107 -7.10 -18.38 -6.98
CA ALA A 107 -8.40 -17.86 -6.64
C ALA A 107 -9.32 -18.97 -6.11
N ARG A 108 -10.26 -18.61 -5.23
CA ARG A 108 -11.32 -19.50 -4.77
C ARG A 108 -12.34 -19.76 -5.88
N ARG A 109 -12.66 -18.73 -6.65
CA ARG A 109 -13.60 -18.81 -7.78
C ARG A 109 -12.86 -19.00 -9.10
N ARG A 110 -13.40 -19.89 -9.95
CA ARG A 110 -12.78 -20.30 -11.23
C ARG A 110 -12.44 -19.13 -12.16
N ASP A 111 -13.29 -18.10 -12.19
CA ASP A 111 -13.15 -16.96 -13.11
C ASP A 111 -12.42 -15.77 -12.47
N CYS A 112 -11.78 -15.98 -11.31
CA CYS A 112 -11.01 -14.96 -10.62
C CYS A 112 -9.50 -15.23 -10.74
N ALA A 113 -8.72 -14.15 -10.66
CA ALA A 113 -7.27 -14.28 -10.49
C ALA A 113 -6.95 -14.35 -8.98
N PRO A 114 -5.74 -14.79 -8.59
CA PRO A 114 -5.37 -14.86 -7.17
C PRO A 114 -5.50 -13.49 -6.47
N LEU A 115 -5.20 -12.42 -7.20
CA LEU A 115 -5.22 -11.03 -6.75
C LEU A 115 -6.36 -10.23 -7.41
N ALA A 116 -6.61 -9.04 -6.86
CA ALA A 116 -7.68 -8.17 -7.33
C ALA A 116 -7.26 -7.36 -8.56
N GLY A 117 -8.18 -7.18 -9.51
CA GLY A 117 -8.02 -6.27 -10.64
C GLY A 117 -8.45 -4.84 -10.33
N LYS A 118 -8.28 -3.93 -11.30
CA LYS A 118 -8.46 -2.48 -11.13
C LYS A 118 -9.78 -2.09 -10.49
N SER A 119 -10.88 -2.71 -10.91
CA SER A 119 -12.24 -2.35 -10.44
C SER A 119 -12.47 -2.67 -8.96
N THR A 120 -11.82 -3.71 -8.45
CA THR A 120 -11.94 -4.09 -7.04
C THR A 120 -11.11 -3.18 -6.16
N LEU A 121 -9.91 -2.81 -6.61
CA LEU A 121 -9.01 -1.90 -5.92
C LEU A 121 -9.54 -0.45 -5.96
N ASN A 122 -10.14 -0.03 -7.09
CA ASN A 122 -10.84 1.25 -7.18
C ASN A 122 -11.97 1.38 -6.13
N ARG A 123 -12.67 0.29 -5.81
CA ARG A 123 -13.69 0.31 -4.74
C ARG A 123 -13.10 0.38 -3.33
N LEU A 124 -11.86 -0.07 -3.14
CA LEU A 124 -11.11 0.13 -1.89
C LEU A 124 -10.72 1.61 -1.75
N GLU A 125 -10.15 2.19 -2.80
CA GLU A 125 -9.67 3.58 -2.79
C GLU A 125 -10.81 4.61 -2.73
N LEU A 126 -11.94 4.34 -3.40
CA LEU A 126 -13.17 5.15 -3.32
C LEU A 126 -14.02 4.83 -2.08
N SER A 127 -13.39 4.31 -1.02
CA SER A 127 -14.05 4.08 0.27
C SER A 127 -14.65 5.37 0.82
N ARG A 128 -15.66 5.21 1.68
CA ARG A 128 -16.34 6.33 2.35
C ARG A 128 -16.26 6.16 3.86
N PRO A 129 -16.48 7.22 4.65
CA PRO A 129 -16.51 7.10 6.11
C PRO A 129 -17.53 6.06 6.61
N GLU A 130 -18.63 5.89 5.88
CA GLU A 130 -19.69 4.93 6.21
C GLU A 130 -20.01 4.02 5.02
N PRO A 131 -20.27 2.72 5.26
CA PRO A 131 -20.73 1.82 4.20
C PRO A 131 -22.11 2.23 3.66
N THR A 132 -22.24 2.21 2.34
CA THR A 132 -23.51 2.43 1.64
C THR A 132 -23.92 1.18 0.86
N ARG A 133 -25.02 1.27 0.10
CA ARG A 133 -25.38 0.22 -0.85
C ARG A 133 -24.27 -0.02 -1.90
N TYR A 134 -23.57 1.04 -2.31
CA TYR A 134 -22.63 1.00 -3.44
C TYR A 134 -21.15 1.09 -3.03
N ALA A 135 -20.86 1.52 -1.80
CA ALA A 135 -19.54 1.53 -1.21
C ALA A 135 -19.54 0.67 0.05
N LYS A 136 -19.06 -0.57 -0.06
CA LYS A 136 -19.12 -1.57 1.04
C LYS A 136 -17.86 -1.63 1.89
N LEU A 137 -16.80 -0.97 1.45
CA LEU A 137 -15.57 -0.80 2.21
C LEU A 137 -15.58 0.63 2.74
N ALA A 138 -15.47 0.77 4.05
CA ALA A 138 -15.39 2.08 4.69
C ALA A 138 -14.08 2.20 5.44
N ALA A 139 -13.27 3.21 5.09
CA ALA A 139 -12.04 3.51 5.78
C ALA A 139 -12.32 4.43 6.97
N ASP A 140 -11.84 4.05 8.14
CA ASP A 140 -11.76 4.92 9.30
C ASP A 140 -10.48 5.76 9.19
N THR A 141 -10.62 7.00 8.69
CA THR A 141 -9.50 7.91 8.48
C THR A 141 -8.80 8.28 9.79
N ALA A 142 -9.53 8.34 10.91
CA ALA A 142 -8.94 8.63 12.21
C ALA A 142 -8.08 7.45 12.69
N ALA A 143 -8.53 6.21 12.47
CA ALA A 143 -7.74 5.02 12.77
C ALA A 143 -6.48 4.92 11.87
N ILE A 144 -6.56 5.31 10.59
CA ILE A 144 -5.40 5.37 9.70
C ILE A 144 -4.38 6.40 10.19
N GLU A 145 -4.84 7.57 10.62
CA GLU A 145 -3.96 8.61 11.18
C GLU A 145 -3.31 8.15 12.50
N ALA A 146 -4.08 7.52 13.38
CA ALA A 146 -3.56 6.96 14.62
C ALA A 146 -2.51 5.86 14.35
N LEU A 147 -2.69 5.05 13.30
CA LEU A 147 -1.74 4.00 12.94
C LEU A 147 -0.33 4.54 12.67
N PHE A 148 -0.18 5.71 12.04
CA PHE A 148 1.14 6.32 11.85
C PHE A 148 1.83 6.64 13.17
N VAL A 149 1.07 7.13 14.16
CA VAL A 149 1.57 7.38 15.51
C VAL A 149 1.93 6.06 16.20
N ASP A 150 1.08 5.04 16.11
CA ASP A 150 1.36 3.74 16.72
C ASP A 150 2.65 3.11 16.13
N LEU A 151 2.87 3.21 14.82
CA LEU A 151 4.09 2.73 14.16
C LEU A 151 5.33 3.49 14.66
N PHE A 152 5.22 4.79 14.89
CA PHE A 152 6.28 5.57 15.50
C PHE A 152 6.56 5.13 16.93
N LEU A 153 5.53 4.91 17.75
CA LEU A 153 5.68 4.46 19.13
C LEU A 153 6.34 3.07 19.20
N ASP A 154 5.92 2.13 18.35
CA ASP A 154 6.49 0.78 18.26
C ASP A 154 7.99 0.80 17.92
N ALA A 155 8.45 1.80 17.17
CA ALA A 155 9.86 1.96 16.83
C ALA A 155 10.73 2.44 18.02
N HIS A 156 10.12 2.89 19.12
CA HIS A 156 10.81 3.42 20.29
C HIS A 156 10.64 2.50 21.50
N ARG A 157 11.72 1.80 21.89
CA ARG A 157 11.72 0.96 23.10
C ARG A 157 11.48 1.74 24.39
N THR A 158 11.89 3.01 24.41
CA THR A 158 11.72 3.93 25.54
C THR A 158 11.24 5.26 24.97
N ALA A 159 10.29 5.90 25.64
CA ALA A 159 9.79 7.21 25.24
C ALA A 159 10.92 8.24 25.20
N PRO A 160 11.10 8.99 24.09
CA PRO A 160 12.08 10.06 24.03
C PRO A 160 11.67 11.23 24.92
N GLU A 161 12.65 11.93 25.52
CA GLU A 161 12.40 13.13 26.32
C GLU A 161 11.92 14.32 25.47
N GLN A 162 12.29 14.32 24.19
CA GLN A 162 11.95 15.35 23.22
C GLN A 162 11.74 14.71 21.84
N ILE A 163 10.76 15.22 21.09
CA ILE A 163 10.59 14.96 19.67
C ILE A 163 10.63 16.28 18.90
N THR A 164 11.11 16.23 17.66
CA THR A 164 11.07 17.35 16.72
C THR A 164 10.07 17.00 15.65
N LEU A 165 9.16 17.93 15.37
CA LEU A 165 8.14 17.77 14.34
C LEU A 165 8.48 18.66 13.15
N ASP A 166 8.75 18.03 12.02
CA ASP A 166 8.96 18.70 10.75
C ASP A 166 7.62 18.74 10.00
N LEU A 167 7.17 19.95 9.67
CA LEU A 167 5.90 20.20 8.97
C LEU A 167 6.24 20.62 7.54
N ASP A 168 6.09 19.67 6.62
CA ASP A 168 6.45 19.84 5.23
C ASP A 168 5.21 19.85 4.34
N ALA A 169 5.17 20.81 3.43
CA ALA A 169 4.18 20.85 2.37
C ALA A 169 4.89 20.75 1.01
N THR A 170 4.38 19.89 0.14
CA THR A 170 4.86 19.77 -1.25
C THR A 170 3.66 19.67 -2.18
N ASP A 171 3.85 20.00 -3.45
CA ASP A 171 2.81 19.86 -4.45
C ASP A 171 2.49 18.38 -4.75
N ASP A 172 1.21 18.13 -4.97
CA ASP A 172 0.69 16.93 -5.63
C ASP A 172 -0.01 17.37 -6.93
N PRO A 173 0.69 17.32 -8.08
CA PRO A 173 0.20 17.85 -9.35
C PRO A 173 -1.13 17.22 -9.79
N LEU A 174 -2.03 18.06 -10.29
CA LEU A 174 -3.36 17.68 -10.73
C LEU A 174 -3.48 17.68 -12.24
N HIS A 175 -4.27 16.74 -12.73
CA HIS A 175 -4.58 16.58 -14.15
C HIS A 175 -6.05 16.88 -14.43
N GLY A 176 -6.31 17.61 -15.53
CA GLY A 176 -7.67 17.97 -15.94
C GLY A 176 -8.39 18.88 -14.94
N HIS A 177 -9.61 18.48 -14.55
CA HIS A 177 -10.54 19.29 -13.75
C HIS A 177 -10.91 18.61 -12.43
N GLN A 178 -9.93 18.04 -11.72
CA GLN A 178 -10.14 17.45 -10.40
C GLN A 178 -10.73 18.45 -9.39
N GLU A 179 -11.52 17.95 -8.44
CA GLU A 179 -12.24 18.77 -7.46
C GLU A 179 -11.27 19.55 -6.57
N GLY A 180 -11.56 20.82 -6.26
CA GLY A 180 -10.71 21.61 -5.36
C GLY A 180 -9.35 22.00 -5.95
N ARG A 181 -9.12 21.75 -7.24
CA ARG A 181 -7.96 22.23 -8.01
C ARG A 181 -7.75 23.74 -7.85
N PHE A 182 -6.52 24.13 -7.56
CA PHE A 182 -6.10 25.54 -7.52
C PHE A 182 -4.70 25.69 -8.11
N PHE A 183 -4.40 26.86 -8.69
CA PHE A 183 -3.09 27.14 -9.26
C PHE A 183 -2.15 27.68 -8.18
N HIS A 184 -1.01 27.03 -7.96
CA HIS A 184 -0.05 27.43 -6.94
C HIS A 184 1.17 28.12 -7.58
N GLY A 185 1.31 29.42 -7.34
CA GLY A 185 2.34 30.24 -8.02
C GLY A 185 3.80 29.84 -7.74
N TYR A 186 4.10 29.24 -6.58
CA TYR A 186 5.45 28.75 -6.29
C TYR A 186 5.83 27.48 -7.06
N TYR A 187 4.88 26.54 -7.22
CA TYR A 187 5.11 25.28 -7.94
C TYR A 187 4.77 25.38 -9.43
N ASP A 188 4.24 26.53 -9.86
CA ASP A 188 3.85 26.86 -11.24
C ASP A 188 2.94 25.79 -11.88
N CYS A 189 2.07 25.20 -11.06
CA CYS A 189 1.19 24.12 -11.50
C CYS A 189 -0.16 24.18 -10.79
N HIS A 190 -1.11 23.42 -11.29
CA HIS A 190 -2.33 23.13 -10.56
C HIS A 190 -2.07 21.89 -9.69
N CYS A 191 -2.19 22.03 -8.37
CA CYS A 191 -1.86 20.95 -7.45
C CYS A 191 -2.80 20.93 -6.23
N TYR A 192 -2.79 19.82 -5.49
CA TYR A 192 -3.05 19.84 -4.06
C TYR A 192 -1.75 20.21 -3.31
N LEU A 193 -1.88 20.58 -2.04
CA LEU A 193 -0.77 20.90 -1.16
C LEU A 193 -0.82 20.05 0.11
N PRO A 194 -0.56 18.73 0.01
CA PRO A 194 -0.53 17.86 1.19
C PRO A 194 0.39 18.40 2.29
N LEU A 195 -0.04 18.26 3.55
CA LEU A 195 0.81 18.47 4.73
C LEU A 195 1.30 17.11 5.20
N TYR A 196 2.61 16.97 5.30
CA TYR A 196 3.26 15.84 5.93
C TYR A 196 3.88 16.31 7.25
N VAL A 197 3.65 15.53 8.30
CA VAL A 197 4.25 15.76 9.61
C VAL A 197 5.18 14.60 9.90
N PHE A 198 6.46 14.89 10.08
CA PHE A 198 7.49 13.88 10.35
C PHE A 198 8.11 14.07 11.73
N CYS A 199 8.58 12.96 12.31
CA CYS A 199 9.57 12.96 13.38
C CYS A 199 10.79 12.16 12.92
N GLY A 200 11.80 12.86 12.41
CA GLY A 200 12.94 12.25 11.73
C GLY A 200 12.46 11.46 10.50
N ARG A 201 12.64 10.15 10.50
CA ARG A 201 12.24 9.27 9.37
C ARG A 201 10.78 8.77 9.43
N HIS A 202 10.05 9.08 10.49
CA HIS A 202 8.72 8.54 10.72
C HIS A 202 7.66 9.55 10.30
N LEU A 203 6.81 9.15 9.36
CA LEU A 203 5.59 9.88 9.04
C LEU A 203 4.60 9.72 10.20
N LEU A 204 4.12 10.84 10.74
CA LEU A 204 3.14 10.89 11.83
C LEU A 204 1.75 11.31 11.34
N ALA A 205 1.68 12.14 10.30
CA ALA A 205 0.43 12.52 9.67
C ALA A 205 0.65 12.89 8.19
N ALA A 206 -0.32 12.54 7.35
CA ALA A 206 -0.42 12.99 5.97
C ALA A 206 -1.84 13.51 5.74
N LYS A 207 -1.97 14.78 5.35
CA LYS A 207 -3.26 15.46 5.18
C LYS A 207 -3.33 16.05 3.77
N LEU A 208 -4.21 15.53 2.93
CA LEU A 208 -4.47 16.13 1.62
C LEU A 208 -5.26 17.43 1.79
N ARG A 209 -4.77 18.53 1.19
CA ARG A 209 -5.38 19.86 1.27
C ARG A 209 -5.38 20.52 -0.09
N ARG A 210 -6.29 21.48 -0.28
CA ARG A 210 -6.25 22.37 -1.46
C ARG A 210 -5.01 23.27 -1.37
N SER A 211 -4.50 23.70 -2.51
CA SER A 211 -3.30 24.56 -2.59
C SER A 211 -3.58 26.06 -2.46
N ASN A 212 -4.80 26.47 -2.09
CA ASN A 212 -5.18 27.88 -1.93
C ASN A 212 -5.00 28.41 -0.49
N ILE A 213 -4.13 27.77 0.31
CA ILE A 213 -3.89 28.04 1.73
C ILE A 213 -2.39 28.18 2.00
N ASP A 214 -2.04 28.67 3.19
CA ASP A 214 -0.65 28.67 3.65
C ASP A 214 -0.10 27.25 3.79
N ALA A 215 1.18 27.07 3.46
CA ALA A 215 1.86 25.78 3.52
C ALA A 215 1.73 25.09 4.89
N SER A 216 1.76 25.87 5.98
CA SER A 216 1.72 25.37 7.36
C SER A 216 0.32 25.26 7.96
N ALA A 217 -0.74 25.65 7.25
CA ALA A 217 -2.10 25.66 7.80
C ALA A 217 -2.69 24.24 7.96
N GLY A 218 -2.82 23.72 9.19
CA GLY A 218 -3.34 22.37 9.44
C GLY A 218 -3.64 22.08 10.90
#